data_AF-A0A497JYE5-F1
#
_entry.id   AF-A0A497JYE5-F1
#
_cell.length_a   1.000
_cell.length_b   1.000
_cell.length_c   1.000
_cell.angle_alpha   90.00
_cell.angle_beta   90.00
_cell.angle_gamma   90.00
#
_symmetry.space_group_name_H-M   'P 1'
#
loop_
_entity.id
_entity.type
_entity.pdbx_description
1 polymer ?
#
loop_
_entity_poly.entity_id
_entity_poly.type
_entity_poly.pdbx_seq_one_letter_code
_entity_poly.pdbx_strand_id
1 'polypeptide(L)'
;MPEDIQSLPLMQRRRILGYAIPAVNGPLFLYNFYVIAVHFQEGMTIGSSIFWEDFLVLILTGFLTYYIPQFFPVYESKYSYTNEGLSIKRLLRKDVLIPYKSIDRAEVYLRVDEKIDEGAKKYATDQAEILRKSGFKFKDYTNSDQIILNLYMEKNIYMLSPSKPKTLLKELKRRNKKLSARIVELTRRGKRIQDLG
;
A
#
# COMPACT_ATOMS: atom_id res chain seq x y z
N MET A 1 4.40 -0.67 -25.27
CA MET A 1 4.70 -1.58 -24.13
C MET A 1 4.71 -0.76 -22.85
N PRO A 2 4.31 -1.32 -21.70
CA PRO A 2 4.43 -0.61 -20.43
C PRO A 2 5.91 -0.33 -20.13
N GLU A 3 6.23 0.88 -19.70
CA GLU A 3 7.58 1.24 -19.28
C GLU A 3 7.66 1.16 -17.76
N ASP A 4 8.50 0.26 -17.25
CA ASP A 4 8.56 -0.01 -15.81
C ASP A 4 9.25 1.12 -15.04
N ILE A 5 8.63 1.49 -13.91
CA ILE A 5 9.17 2.46 -12.98
C ILE A 5 9.76 1.68 -11.81
N GLN A 6 11.06 1.83 -11.62
CA GLN A 6 11.74 1.19 -10.51
C GLN A 6 11.17 1.69 -9.16
N SER A 7 10.69 0.75 -8.35
CA SER A 7 10.21 0.98 -6.99
C SER A 7 11.34 0.82 -5.97
N LEU A 8 11.20 1.48 -4.81
CA LEU A 8 12.00 1.13 -3.65
C LEU A 8 11.66 -0.29 -3.15
N PRO A 9 12.63 -1.01 -2.55
CA PRO A 9 12.36 -2.32 -1.98
C PRO A 9 11.39 -2.21 -0.81
N LEU A 10 10.62 -3.27 -0.59
CA LEU A 10 9.69 -3.37 0.53
C LEU A 10 10.44 -3.35 1.87
N MET A 11 10.00 -2.50 2.80
CA MET A 11 10.56 -2.46 4.16
C MET A 11 10.55 -3.84 4.82
N GLN A 12 11.64 -4.16 5.51
CA GLN A 12 11.80 -5.47 6.18
C GLN A 12 10.62 -5.80 7.10
N ARG A 13 10.14 -4.83 7.91
CA ARG A 13 8.98 -5.03 8.79
C ARG A 13 7.71 -5.44 8.02
N ARG A 14 7.43 -4.79 6.88
CA ARG A 14 6.26 -5.10 6.03
C ARG A 14 6.41 -6.47 5.38
N ARG A 15 7.62 -6.79 4.92
CA ARG A 15 7.96 -8.09 4.33
C ARG A 15 7.79 -9.24 5.34
N ILE A 16 8.25 -9.06 6.58
CA ILE A 16 8.07 -10.05 7.65
C ILE A 16 6.58 -10.29 7.91
N LEU A 17 5.77 -9.23 8.02
CA LEU A 17 4.32 -9.38 8.21
C LEU A 17 3.65 -10.12 7.03
N GLY A 18 4.09 -9.84 5.80
CA GLY A 18 3.59 -10.51 4.60
C GLY A 18 3.87 -12.00 4.53
N TYR A 19 4.91 -12.48 5.20
CA TYR A 19 5.23 -13.91 5.29
C TYR A 19 4.71 -14.57 6.57
N ALA A 20 4.79 -13.87 7.71
CA ALA A 20 4.41 -14.42 9.00
C ALA A 20 2.92 -14.78 9.05
N ILE A 21 2.05 -13.92 8.49
CA ILE A 21 0.60 -14.16 8.50
C ILE A 21 0.24 -15.45 7.72
N PRO A 22 0.66 -15.63 6.45
CA PRO A 22 0.43 -16.89 5.75
C PRO A 22 1.16 -18.08 6.38
N ALA A 23 2.37 -17.91 6.90
CA ALA A 23 3.16 -19.01 7.47
C ALA A 23 2.55 -19.58 8.75
N VAL A 24 1.87 -18.76 9.56
CA VAL A 24 1.17 -19.22 10.77
C VAL A 24 -0.23 -19.72 10.44
N ASN A 25 -1.00 -18.96 9.67
CA ASN A 25 -2.41 -19.28 9.44
C ASN A 25 -2.62 -20.36 8.37
N GLY A 26 -1.68 -20.52 7.41
CA GLY A 26 -1.76 -21.56 6.39
C GLY A 26 -1.74 -22.97 6.98
N PRO A 27 -0.75 -23.34 7.83
CA PRO A 27 -0.75 -24.61 8.54
C PRO A 27 -1.98 -24.84 9.42
N LEU A 28 -2.43 -23.80 10.15
CA LEU A 28 -3.65 -23.88 10.97
C LEU A 28 -4.89 -24.13 10.11
N PHE A 29 -5.01 -23.45 8.97
CA PHE A 29 -6.09 -23.66 8.01
C PHE A 29 -6.11 -25.11 7.48
N LEU A 30 -4.94 -25.62 7.07
CA LEU A 30 -4.81 -27.00 6.59
C LEU A 30 -5.13 -28.03 7.69
N TYR A 31 -4.66 -27.78 8.91
CA TYR A 31 -4.96 -28.63 10.06
C TYR A 31 -6.46 -28.66 10.38
N ASN A 32 -7.12 -27.50 10.44
CA ASN A 32 -8.55 -27.42 10.71
C ASN A 32 -9.37 -28.08 9.59
N PHE A 33 -8.95 -27.93 8.34
CA PHE A 33 -9.56 -28.62 7.22
C PHE A 33 -9.45 -30.15 7.36
N TYR A 34 -8.28 -30.64 7.78
CA TYR A 34 -8.07 -32.05 8.05
C TYR A 34 -8.94 -32.57 9.20
N VAL A 35 -9.01 -31.85 10.32
CA VAL A 35 -9.86 -32.20 11.47
C VAL A 35 -11.33 -32.32 11.07
N ILE A 36 -11.85 -31.35 10.32
CA ILE A 36 -13.21 -31.40 9.79
C ILE A 36 -13.41 -32.66 8.93
N ALA A 37 -12.47 -32.97 8.03
CA ALA A 37 -12.57 -34.14 7.18
C ALA A 37 -12.60 -35.46 7.97
N VAL A 38 -11.78 -35.56 9.02
CA VAL A 38 -11.77 -36.73 9.94
C VAL A 38 -13.09 -36.83 10.70
N HIS A 39 -13.56 -35.74 11.30
CA HIS A 39 -14.83 -35.73 12.03
C HIS A 39 -16.01 -36.15 11.12
N PHE A 40 -16.02 -35.73 9.86
CA PHE A 40 -17.02 -36.19 8.89
C PHE A 40 -16.92 -37.70 8.61
N GLN A 41 -15.72 -38.28 8.54
CA GLN A 41 -15.52 -39.72 8.39
C GLN A 41 -15.98 -40.50 9.64
N GLU A 42 -15.84 -39.90 10.82
CA GLU A 42 -16.28 -40.47 12.10
C GLU A 42 -17.79 -40.34 12.35
N GLY A 43 -18.55 -39.76 11.40
CA GLY A 43 -20.01 -39.66 11.47
C GLY A 43 -20.52 -38.35 12.08
N MET A 44 -19.72 -37.28 12.07
CA MET A 44 -20.16 -35.94 12.46
C MET A 44 -21.46 -35.55 11.74
N THR A 45 -22.45 -35.15 12.53
CA THR A 45 -23.72 -34.63 12.00
C THR A 45 -23.57 -33.15 11.64
N ILE A 46 -23.99 -32.80 10.42
CA ILE A 46 -24.07 -31.41 9.96
C ILE A 46 -25.01 -30.63 10.90
N GLY A 47 -24.55 -29.49 11.41
CA GLY A 47 -25.31 -28.64 12.32
C GLY A 47 -25.12 -28.92 13.81
N SER A 48 -24.28 -29.88 14.18
CA SER A 48 -23.83 -30.08 15.57
C SER A 48 -22.95 -28.91 16.07
N SER A 49 -22.77 -28.79 17.40
CA SER A 49 -21.89 -27.76 17.99
C SER A 49 -20.46 -27.87 17.45
N ILE A 50 -19.93 -29.10 17.40
CA ILE A 50 -18.56 -29.38 16.94
C ILE A 50 -18.39 -28.95 15.48
N PHE A 51 -19.37 -29.23 14.62
CA PHE A 51 -19.33 -28.78 13.22
C PHE A 51 -19.24 -27.25 13.12
N TRP A 52 -20.06 -26.51 13.87
CA TRP A 52 -20.06 -25.05 13.83
C TRP A 52 -18.79 -24.45 14.40
N GLU A 53 -18.25 -25.00 15.48
CA GLU A 53 -16.97 -24.59 16.05
C GLU A 53 -15.84 -24.76 15.04
N ASP A 54 -15.69 -25.96 14.47
CA ASP A 54 -14.63 -26.23 13.49
C ASP A 54 -14.78 -25.36 12.23
N PHE A 55 -16.01 -25.20 11.74
CA PHE A 55 -16.30 -24.38 10.57
C PHE A 55 -16.00 -22.89 10.81
N LEU A 56 -16.34 -22.36 11.98
CA LEU A 56 -16.02 -20.98 12.36
C LEU A 56 -14.52 -20.77 12.42
N VAL A 57 -13.78 -21.68 13.04
CA VAL A 57 -12.32 -21.59 13.13
C VAL A 57 -11.69 -21.67 11.74
N LEU A 58 -12.18 -22.54 10.84
CA LEU A 58 -11.73 -22.64 9.46
C LEU A 58 -11.97 -21.34 8.67
N ILE A 59 -13.16 -20.73 8.80
CA ILE A 59 -13.47 -19.45 8.15
C ILE A 59 -12.56 -18.36 8.69
N LEU A 60 -12.37 -18.30 10.01
CA LEU A 60 -11.52 -17.29 10.64
C LEU A 60 -10.08 -17.41 10.16
N THR A 61 -9.48 -18.60 10.18
CA THR A 61 -8.10 -18.79 9.71
C THR A 61 -7.96 -18.50 8.21
N GLY A 62 -8.94 -18.88 7.39
CA GLY A 62 -8.98 -18.53 5.97
C GLY A 62 -9.09 -17.02 5.75
N PHE A 63 -9.95 -16.34 6.50
CA PHE A 63 -10.14 -14.90 6.44
C PHE A 63 -8.85 -14.15 6.83
N LEU A 64 -8.23 -14.53 7.95
CA LEU A 64 -6.98 -13.94 8.43
C LEU A 64 -5.85 -14.14 7.42
N THR A 65 -5.78 -15.32 6.78
CA THR A 65 -4.76 -15.63 5.77
C THR A 65 -4.92 -14.79 4.51
N TYR A 66 -6.16 -14.67 4.00
CA TYR A 66 -6.41 -14.12 2.67
C TYR A 66 -6.72 -12.62 2.67
N TYR A 67 -7.54 -12.14 3.61
CA TYR A 67 -8.06 -10.77 3.59
C TYR A 67 -7.12 -9.77 4.26
N ILE A 68 -6.46 -10.13 5.37
CA ILE A 68 -5.53 -9.21 6.05
C ILE A 68 -4.46 -8.67 5.09
N PRO A 69 -3.77 -9.50 4.28
CA PRO A 69 -2.76 -8.99 3.36
C PRO A 69 -3.28 -8.02 2.29
N GLN A 70 -4.59 -7.96 2.05
CA GLN A 70 -5.19 -7.01 1.09
C GLN A 70 -5.28 -5.59 1.66
N PHE A 71 -5.46 -5.47 2.98
CA PHE A 71 -5.60 -4.18 3.67
C PHE A 71 -4.25 -3.58 4.08
N PHE A 72 -3.23 -4.41 4.29
CA PHE A 72 -1.90 -3.96 4.67
C PHE A 72 -0.92 -3.94 3.49
N PRO A 73 0.01 -2.98 3.42
CA PRO A 73 1.01 -2.91 2.36
C PRO A 73 2.17 -3.89 2.61
N VAL A 74 1.87 -5.20 2.59
CA VAL A 74 2.83 -6.27 2.94
C VAL A 74 3.47 -6.96 1.73
N TYR A 75 2.97 -6.68 0.52
CA TYR A 75 3.59 -7.13 -0.73
C TYR A 75 4.16 -5.96 -1.52
N GLU A 76 5.19 -6.27 -2.30
CA GLU A 76 5.83 -5.30 -3.16
C GLU A 76 4.85 -4.80 -4.22
N SER A 77 4.83 -3.48 -4.39
CA SER A 77 4.02 -2.78 -5.39
C SER A 77 4.92 -2.44 -6.57
N LYS A 78 4.43 -2.72 -7.77
CA LYS A 78 5.09 -2.38 -9.04
C LYS A 78 4.33 -1.24 -9.71
N TYR A 79 5.07 -0.34 -10.32
CA TYR A 79 4.52 0.80 -11.05
C TYR A 79 5.03 0.79 -12.47
N SER A 80 4.16 1.06 -13.44
CA SER A 80 4.55 1.13 -14.86
C SER A 80 3.78 2.24 -15.56
N TYR A 81 4.43 2.95 -16.47
CA TYR A 81 3.74 3.86 -17.38
C TYR A 81 3.00 3.07 -18.43
N THR A 82 1.78 3.49 -18.71
CA THR A 82 1.00 3.05 -19.88
C THR A 82 0.70 4.25 -20.77
N ASN A 83 0.05 4.01 -21.90
CA ASN A 83 -0.39 5.08 -22.80
C ASN A 83 -1.42 6.00 -22.14
N GLU A 84 -2.32 5.43 -21.33
CA GLU A 84 -3.46 6.15 -20.75
C GLU A 84 -3.19 6.69 -19.34
N GLY A 85 -2.31 6.03 -18.59
CA GLY A 85 -2.09 6.37 -17.19
C GLY A 85 -0.93 5.63 -16.51
N LEU A 86 -0.81 5.85 -15.20
CA LEU A 86 0.09 5.15 -14.32
C LEU A 86 -0.57 3.86 -13.83
N SER A 87 0.00 2.70 -14.16
CA SER A 87 -0.46 1.41 -13.67
C SER A 87 0.25 1.06 -12.36
N ILE A 88 -0.52 0.57 -11.39
CA ILE A 88 -0.04 0.13 -10.08
C ILE A 88 -0.55 -1.29 -9.87
N LYS A 89 0.38 -2.21 -9.58
CA LYS A 89 0.10 -3.62 -9.33
C LYS A 89 0.64 -4.05 -7.99
N ARG A 90 -0.10 -4.90 -7.28
CA ARG A 90 0.35 -5.52 -6.03
C ARG A 90 -0.34 -6.87 -5.87
N LEU A 91 0.41 -7.88 -5.42
CA LEU A 91 -0.13 -9.20 -5.12
C LEU A 91 -1.27 -9.12 -4.10
N LEU A 92 -2.33 -9.93 -4.30
CA LEU A 92 -3.54 -9.95 -3.47
C LEU A 92 -4.31 -8.61 -3.38
N ARG A 93 -4.05 -7.66 -4.28
CA ARG A 93 -4.81 -6.41 -4.39
C ARG A 93 -5.17 -6.15 -5.85
N LYS A 94 -6.31 -5.51 -6.07
CA LYS A 94 -6.75 -5.14 -7.43
C LYS A 94 -5.76 -4.16 -8.07
N ASP A 95 -5.40 -4.44 -9.32
CA ASP A 95 -4.63 -3.54 -10.17
C ASP A 95 -5.37 -2.22 -10.37
N VAL A 96 -4.62 -1.12 -10.35
CA VAL A 96 -5.16 0.24 -10.51
C VAL A 96 -4.48 0.91 -11.69
N LEU A 97 -5.27 1.51 -12.58
CA LEU A 97 -4.80 2.42 -13.61
C LEU A 97 -5.25 3.83 -13.23
N ILE A 98 -4.30 4.75 -13.03
CA ILE A 98 -4.56 6.16 -12.73
C ILE A 98 -4.38 6.97 -14.02
N PRO A 99 -5.45 7.47 -14.65
CA PRO A 99 -5.34 8.28 -15.85
C PRO A 99 -4.54 9.55 -15.61
N TYR A 100 -3.61 9.91 -16.51
CA TYR A 100 -2.75 11.09 -16.30
C TYR A 100 -3.54 12.39 -16.10
N LYS A 101 -4.66 12.53 -16.82
CA LYS A 101 -5.54 13.71 -16.76
C LYS A 101 -6.30 13.84 -15.44
N SER A 102 -6.45 12.76 -14.68
CA SER A 102 -7.16 12.75 -13.39
C SER A 102 -6.28 13.17 -12.22
N ILE A 103 -4.97 13.29 -12.43
CA ILE A 103 -4.03 13.67 -11.38
C ILE A 103 -3.99 15.19 -11.29
N ASP A 104 -4.60 15.74 -10.24
CA ASP A 104 -4.69 17.19 -10.01
C ASP A 104 -3.38 17.73 -9.42
N ARG A 105 -2.82 16.98 -8.46
CA ARG A 105 -1.62 17.35 -7.71
C ARG A 105 -0.76 16.13 -7.42
N ALA A 106 0.55 16.33 -7.39
CA ALA A 106 1.51 15.33 -6.98
C ALA A 106 2.48 15.93 -5.95
N GLU A 107 2.67 15.26 -4.83
CA GLU A 107 3.62 15.67 -3.79
C GLU A 107 4.59 14.56 -3.45
N VAL A 108 5.87 14.86 -3.44
CA VAL A 108 6.90 13.91 -3.02
C VAL A 108 7.45 14.34 -1.68
N TYR A 109 7.36 13.45 -0.69
CA TYR A 109 8.02 13.58 0.59
C TYR A 109 9.29 12.73 0.58
N LEU A 110 10.44 13.38 0.75
CA LEU A 110 11.76 12.75 0.77
C LEU A 110 12.31 12.81 2.19
N ARG A 111 12.66 11.66 2.75
CA ARG A 111 13.49 11.58 3.94
C ARG A 111 14.95 11.62 3.52
N VAL A 112 15.56 12.80 3.59
CA VAL A 112 16.97 13.00 3.17
C VAL A 112 17.93 12.46 4.24
N ASP A 113 17.58 12.65 5.51
CA ASP A 113 18.39 12.23 6.65
C ASP A 113 17.74 11.07 7.41
N GLU A 114 18.57 10.17 7.96
CA GLU A 114 18.08 9.12 8.87
C GLU A 114 17.42 9.68 10.12
N LYS A 115 17.96 10.76 10.66
CA LYS A 115 17.35 11.50 11.77
C LYS A 115 16.62 12.70 11.18
N ILE A 116 15.33 12.80 11.41
CA ILE A 116 14.51 13.92 10.97
C ILE A 116 14.22 14.81 12.17
N ASP A 117 14.22 16.12 11.96
CA ASP A 117 13.76 17.09 12.96
C ASP A 117 12.31 16.82 13.42
N GLU A 118 12.02 17.02 14.70
CA GLU A 118 10.67 16.78 15.24
C GLU A 118 9.62 17.71 14.60
N GLY A 119 9.98 18.96 14.30
CA GLY A 119 9.11 19.91 13.61
C GLY A 119 8.79 19.47 12.18
N ALA A 120 9.76 18.91 11.46
CA ALA A 120 9.55 18.35 10.13
C ALA A 120 8.66 17.11 10.15
N LYS A 121 8.83 16.23 11.15
CA LYS A 121 7.95 15.07 11.36
C LYS A 121 6.53 15.51 11.69
N LYS A 122 6.38 16.46 12.62
CA LYS A 122 5.08 17.01 13.02
C LYS A 122 4.36 17.66 11.84
N TYR A 123 5.08 18.39 10.99
CA TYR A 123 4.50 18.96 9.78
C TYR A 123 3.92 17.88 8.86
N ALA A 124 4.66 16.80 8.61
CA ALA A 124 4.18 15.72 7.75
C ALA A 124 2.95 15.00 8.35
N THR A 125 2.93 14.78 9.67
CA THR A 125 1.78 14.17 10.35
C THR A 125 0.56 15.07 10.36
N ASP A 126 0.74 16.36 10.64
CA ASP A 126 -0.35 17.33 10.70
C ASP A 126 -0.99 17.51 9.32
N GLN A 127 -0.19 17.59 8.26
CA GLN A 127 -0.70 17.64 6.89
C GLN A 127 -1.51 16.39 6.52
N ALA A 128 -1.01 15.20 6.86
CA ALA A 128 -1.74 13.97 6.62
C ALA A 128 -3.06 13.92 7.40
N GLU A 129 -3.08 14.39 8.65
CA GLU A 129 -4.28 14.44 9.47
C GLU A 129 -5.31 15.43 8.94
N ILE A 130 -4.88 16.64 8.55
CA ILE A 130 -5.74 17.64 7.91
C ILE A 130 -6.40 17.05 6.66
N LEU A 131 -5.63 16.38 5.80
CA LEU A 131 -6.16 15.73 4.59
C LEU A 131 -7.20 14.66 4.91
N ARG A 132 -6.96 13.83 5.94
CA ARG A 132 -7.96 12.85 6.40
C ARG A 132 -9.25 13.51 6.89
N LYS A 133 -9.13 14.57 7.71
CA LYS A 133 -10.28 15.34 8.22
C LYS A 133 -11.08 16.00 7.09
N SER A 134 -10.40 16.42 6.02
CA SER A 134 -11.03 16.97 4.81
C SER A 134 -11.71 15.91 3.91
N GLY A 135 -11.68 14.62 4.30
CA GLY A 135 -12.39 13.54 3.60
C GLY A 135 -11.56 12.82 2.54
N PHE A 136 -10.24 13.04 2.45
CA PHE A 136 -9.40 12.27 1.55
C PHE A 136 -9.21 10.83 2.04
N LYS A 137 -9.34 9.88 1.10
CA LYS A 137 -9.08 8.45 1.32
C LYS A 137 -7.67 8.10 0.87
N PHE A 138 -6.86 7.61 1.80
CA PHE A 138 -5.48 7.18 1.52
C PHE A 138 -5.47 5.75 0.98
N LYS A 139 -4.83 5.56 -0.18
CA LYS A 139 -4.61 4.27 -0.81
C LYS A 139 -3.10 4.00 -0.78
N ASP A 140 -2.67 3.24 0.23
CA ASP A 140 -1.25 2.98 0.44
C ASP A 140 -0.73 1.92 -0.52
N TYR A 141 0.05 2.35 -1.52
CA TYR A 141 0.81 1.52 -2.44
C TYR A 141 2.33 1.64 -2.22
N THR A 142 2.78 2.22 -1.11
CA THR A 142 4.20 2.40 -0.80
C THR A 142 4.87 1.07 -0.47
N ASN A 143 6.15 0.96 -0.81
CA ASN A 143 7.04 -0.12 -0.38
C ASN A 143 7.98 0.35 0.74
N SER A 144 8.34 1.64 0.74
CA SER A 144 9.26 2.28 1.69
C SER A 144 8.72 3.63 2.18
N ASP A 145 9.11 4.01 3.40
CA ASP A 145 8.82 5.31 4.03
C ASP A 145 9.89 6.37 3.73
N GLN A 146 10.98 6.00 3.05
CA GLN A 146 12.05 6.92 2.65
C GLN A 146 11.59 7.94 1.59
N ILE A 147 10.75 7.48 0.66
CA ILE A 147 10.22 8.29 -0.43
C ILE A 147 8.73 7.97 -0.54
N ILE A 148 7.90 8.99 -0.33
CA ILE A 148 6.44 8.89 -0.47
C ILE A 148 5.98 9.91 -1.50
N LEU A 149 5.56 9.43 -2.66
CA LEU A 149 4.87 10.20 -3.69
C LEU A 149 3.36 10.05 -3.49
N ASN A 150 2.69 11.14 -3.15
CA ASN A 150 1.24 11.26 -3.06
C ASN A 150 0.68 11.80 -4.38
N LEU A 151 -0.15 11.01 -5.05
CA LEU A 151 -0.94 11.45 -6.20
C LEU A 151 -2.35 11.75 -5.75
N TYR A 152 -2.78 13.00 -5.94
CA TYR A 152 -4.09 13.49 -5.57
C TYR A 152 -5.03 13.39 -6.78
N MET A 153 -6.15 12.70 -6.57
CA MET A 153 -7.19 12.50 -7.56
C MET A 153 -8.55 12.61 -6.88
N GLU A 154 -9.26 13.71 -7.12
CA GLU A 154 -10.54 14.00 -6.45
C GLU A 154 -10.45 13.89 -4.92
N LYS A 155 -11.03 12.83 -4.33
CA LYS A 155 -11.00 12.53 -2.89
C LYS A 155 -10.09 11.36 -2.52
N ASN A 156 -9.21 10.93 -3.42
CA ASN A 156 -8.28 9.82 -3.20
C ASN A 156 -6.83 10.30 -3.26
N ILE A 157 -6.00 9.78 -2.34
CA ILE A 157 -4.56 10.00 -2.34
C ILE A 157 -3.89 8.63 -2.52
N TYR A 158 -3.27 8.42 -3.67
CA TYR A 158 -2.48 7.22 -3.94
C TYR A 158 -1.04 7.46 -3.51
N MET A 159 -0.57 6.66 -2.55
CA MET A 159 0.78 6.79 -2.00
C MET A 159 1.69 5.77 -2.67
N LEU A 160 2.80 6.22 -3.25
CA LEU A 160 3.76 5.41 -4.00
C LEU A 160 5.17 5.64 -3.46
N SER A 161 6.10 4.73 -3.73
CA SER A 161 7.50 4.90 -3.35
C SER A 161 8.46 4.55 -4.50
N PRO A 162 8.48 5.37 -5.58
CA PRO A 162 9.41 5.19 -6.69
C PRO A 162 10.86 5.42 -6.23
N SER A 163 11.84 4.73 -6.83
CA SER A 163 13.26 4.99 -6.55
C SER A 163 13.73 6.35 -7.10
N LYS A 164 13.15 6.77 -8.23
CA LYS A 164 13.45 8.05 -8.91
C LYS A 164 12.23 8.97 -8.95
N PRO A 165 11.79 9.53 -7.81
CA PRO A 165 10.56 10.34 -7.72
C PRO A 165 10.62 11.62 -8.57
N LYS A 166 11.79 12.28 -8.65
CA LYS A 166 11.95 13.51 -9.44
C LYS A 166 11.75 13.24 -10.93
N THR A 167 12.23 12.10 -11.44
CA THR A 167 12.01 11.67 -12.83
C THR A 167 10.54 11.36 -13.08
N LEU A 168 9.89 10.64 -12.17
CA LEU A 168 8.46 10.36 -12.27
C LEU A 168 7.60 11.63 -12.27
N LEU A 169 7.89 12.60 -11.39
CA LEU A 169 7.17 13.88 -11.39
C LEU A 169 7.32 14.64 -12.71
N LYS A 170 8.53 14.72 -13.26
CA LYS A 170 8.78 15.37 -14.56
C LYS A 170 7.98 14.71 -15.67
N GLU A 171 7.93 13.39 -15.68
CA GLU A 171 7.19 12.62 -16.67
C GLU A 171 5.67 12.83 -16.54
N LEU A 172 5.15 12.82 -15.32
CA LEU A 172 3.72 13.11 -15.06
C LEU A 172 3.36 14.53 -15.49
N LYS A 173 4.21 15.53 -15.21
CA LYS A 173 4.02 16.92 -15.64
C LYS A 173 4.10 17.07 -17.17
N ARG A 174 4.99 16.33 -17.82
CA ARG A 174 5.09 16.28 -19.30
C ARG A 174 3.79 15.75 -19.92
N ARG A 175 3.19 14.73 -19.33
CA ARG A 175 1.94 14.10 -19.80
C ARG A 175 0.68 14.87 -19.41
N ASN A 176 0.72 15.57 -18.27
CA ASN A 176 -0.36 16.43 -17.80
C ASN A 176 0.18 17.80 -17.39
N LYS A 177 0.09 18.78 -18.30
CA LYS A 177 0.60 20.15 -18.07
C LYS A 177 -0.11 20.87 -16.90
N LYS A 178 -1.37 20.51 -16.61
CA LYS A 178 -2.17 21.12 -15.53
C LYS A 178 -1.78 20.60 -14.13
N LEU A 179 -1.02 19.50 -14.05
CA LEU A 179 -0.58 18.92 -12.80
C LEU A 179 0.24 19.92 -11.97
N SER A 180 -0.17 20.16 -10.73
CA SER A 180 0.69 20.82 -9.73
C SER A 180 1.63 19.79 -9.11
N ALA A 181 2.93 20.04 -9.12
CA ALA A 181 3.92 19.12 -8.57
C ALA A 181 4.78 19.82 -7.50
N ARG A 182 4.98 19.16 -6.36
CA ARG A 182 5.77 19.67 -5.22
C ARG A 182 6.69 18.60 -4.67
N ILE A 183 7.90 19.01 -4.27
CA ILE A 183 8.86 18.19 -3.54
C ILE A 183 9.03 18.79 -2.15
N VAL A 184 8.93 17.95 -1.13
CA VAL A 184 9.11 18.27 0.29
C VAL A 184 10.24 17.39 0.81
N GLU A 185 11.39 17.99 1.06
CA GLU A 185 12.57 17.33 1.64
C GLU A 185 12.54 17.52 3.16
N LEU A 186 12.50 16.41 3.91
CA LEU A 186 12.57 16.36 5.37
C LEU A 186 14.03 16.10 5.76
N THR A 187 14.60 17.01 6.55
CA THR A 187 16.02 17.04 6.93
C THR A 187 16.16 17.16 8.44
N ARG A 188 17.40 17.04 8.95
CA ARG A 188 17.76 17.35 10.34
C ARG A 188 17.54 18.82 10.72
N ARG A 189 17.52 19.73 9.75
CA ARG A 189 17.41 21.18 9.97
C ARG A 189 15.97 21.69 9.79
N GLY A 190 15.01 20.79 9.56
CA GLY A 190 13.63 21.13 9.26
C GLY A 190 13.20 20.61 7.88
N LYS A 191 12.45 21.42 7.13
CA LYS A 191 11.88 21.04 5.82
C LYS A 191 12.30 22.01 4.72
N ARG A 192 12.50 21.48 3.51
CA ARG A 192 12.70 22.27 2.29
C ARG A 192 11.59 21.94 1.30
N ILE A 193 10.95 22.96 0.75
CA ILE A 193 9.87 22.81 -0.23
C ILE A 193 10.37 23.35 -1.57
N GLN A 194 10.15 22.59 -2.63
CA GLN A 194 10.42 22.97 -4.00
C GLN A 194 9.18 22.69 -4.84
N ASP A 195 8.55 23.76 -5.34
CA ASP A 195 7.47 23.63 -6.31
C ASP A 195 8.07 23.46 -7.72
N LEU A 196 7.50 22.54 -8.49
CA LEU A 196 7.86 22.30 -9.90
C LEU A 196 6.84 23.02 -10.78
N GLY A 197 7.32 24.06 -11.47
CA GLY A 197 6.55 24.83 -12.48
C GLY A 197 6.10 23.98 -13.66
#